data_AF-A0A0M2CZ75-F1
#
_entry.id   AF-A0A0M2CZ75-F1
#
_cell.length_a   1.000
_cell.length_b   1.000
_cell.length_c   1.000
_cell.angle_alpha   90.00
_cell.angle_beta   90.00
_cell.angle_gamma   90.00
#
_symmetry.space_group_name_H-M   'P 1'
#
loop_
_entity.id
_entity.type
_entity.pdbx_description
1 polymer ?
#
loop_
_entity_poly.entity_id
_entity_poly.type
_entity_poly.pdbx_seq_one_letter_code
_entity_poly.pdbx_strand_id
1 'polypeptide(L)'
;MSAAHRPEDARAVPGPAPAAEPVPEPAPVTGPASVPDPGPGAAAGSGAAASITVCPDGPLLVRGGYELLDGDDRPIDPGRATVALCRCGASSIKPFCDGSHKRARFRAR
;
A
#
# COMPACT_ATOMS: atom_id res chain seq x y z
N MET A 1 55.76 -24.80 32.70
CA MET A 1 55.42 -23.93 31.55
C MET A 1 54.48 -24.72 30.64
N SER A 2 53.59 -24.03 29.94
CA SER A 2 52.50 -24.57 29.08
C SER A 2 51.20 -24.90 29.81
N ALA A 3 50.03 -24.49 29.35
CA ALA A 3 49.63 -23.40 28.45
C ALA A 3 48.14 -23.18 28.75
N ALA A 4 47.71 -21.94 28.80
CA ALA A 4 46.30 -21.59 28.86
C ALA A 4 45.61 -21.98 27.54
N HIS A 5 44.44 -22.61 27.61
CA HIS A 5 43.51 -22.65 26.50
C HIS A 5 42.09 -22.52 27.07
N ARG A 6 41.55 -21.29 27.03
CA ARG A 6 40.10 -21.06 27.21
C ARG A 6 39.46 -21.31 25.85
N PRO A 7 38.47 -22.21 25.72
CA PRO A 7 37.73 -22.32 24.48
C PRO A 7 36.86 -21.08 24.29
N GLU A 8 36.95 -20.52 23.08
CA GLU A 8 36.34 -19.29 22.62
C GLU A 8 34.86 -19.49 22.26
N ASP A 9 34.09 -18.40 22.41
CA ASP A 9 32.75 -18.12 21.90
C ASP A 9 32.15 -19.11 20.88
N ALA A 10 31.23 -19.96 21.37
CA ALA A 10 30.26 -20.63 20.52
C ALA A 10 29.26 -19.60 19.97
N ARG A 11 29.62 -18.96 18.86
CA ARG A 11 28.69 -18.13 18.08
C ARG A 11 27.54 -19.01 17.57
N ALA A 12 26.37 -18.83 18.17
CA ALA A 12 25.13 -19.44 17.73
C ALA A 12 24.86 -19.06 16.27
N VAL A 13 24.83 -20.06 15.39
CA VAL A 13 24.43 -19.89 14.00
C VAL A 13 22.91 -19.77 13.97
N PRO A 14 22.33 -18.67 13.43
CA PRO A 14 20.88 -18.58 13.29
C PRO A 14 20.39 -19.65 12.31
N GLY A 15 19.39 -20.42 12.75
CA GLY A 15 18.75 -21.45 11.93
C GLY A 15 18.06 -20.86 10.69
N PRO A 16 17.79 -21.68 9.67
CA PRO A 16 17.16 -21.22 8.44
C PRO A 16 15.76 -20.66 8.73
N ALA A 17 15.44 -19.51 8.11
CA ALA A 17 14.09 -18.94 8.14
C ALA A 17 13.07 -19.96 7.59
N PRO A 18 11.87 -20.07 8.16
CA PRO A 18 10.85 -20.97 7.65
C PRO A 18 10.47 -20.57 6.22
N ALA A 19 10.28 -21.57 5.37
CA ALA A 19 9.77 -21.37 4.02
C ALA A 19 8.42 -20.65 4.10
N ALA A 20 8.32 -19.48 3.47
CA ALA A 20 7.07 -18.77 3.34
C ALA A 20 6.05 -19.68 2.62
N GLU A 21 4.93 -19.95 3.26
CA GLU A 21 3.87 -20.75 2.68
C GLU A 21 3.33 -20.08 1.41
N PRO A 22 2.98 -20.85 0.36
CA PRO A 22 2.49 -20.29 -0.89
C PRO A 22 1.15 -19.60 -0.64
N VAL A 23 1.13 -18.28 -0.84
CA VAL A 23 -0.11 -17.50 -0.90
C VAL A 23 -0.96 -18.02 -2.07
N PRO A 24 -2.23 -18.40 -1.84
CA PRO A 24 -3.10 -18.89 -2.90
C PRO A 24 -3.32 -17.79 -3.95
N GLU A 25 -3.20 -18.15 -5.22
CA GLU A 25 -3.48 -17.23 -6.34
C GLU A 25 -4.96 -16.79 -6.32
N PRO A 26 -5.26 -15.50 -6.54
CA PRO A 26 -6.63 -15.03 -6.61
C PRO A 26 -7.34 -15.64 -7.82
N ALA A 27 -8.56 -16.13 -7.61
CA ALA A 27 -9.40 -16.67 -8.67
C ALA A 27 -9.66 -15.64 -9.78
N PRO A 28 -9.85 -16.08 -11.05
CA PRO A 28 -10.14 -15.17 -12.15
C PRO A 28 -11.50 -14.49 -11.93
N VAL A 29 -11.47 -13.17 -11.76
CA VAL A 29 -12.67 -12.33 -11.83
C VAL A 29 -13.07 -12.19 -13.30
N THR A 30 -13.94 -13.09 -13.76
CA THR A 30 -14.65 -12.93 -15.04
C THR A 30 -15.92 -12.12 -14.83
N GLY A 31 -15.91 -10.89 -15.35
CA GLY A 31 -17.12 -10.10 -15.61
C GLY A 31 -16.92 -8.61 -15.27
N PRO A 32 -17.36 -7.67 -16.13
CA PRO A 32 -17.48 -6.29 -15.73
C PRO A 32 -18.63 -6.21 -14.74
N ALA A 33 -18.32 -6.07 -13.45
CA ALA A 33 -19.32 -5.61 -12.50
C ALA A 33 -19.73 -4.22 -12.96
N SER A 34 -20.93 -4.10 -13.56
CA SER A 34 -21.58 -2.81 -13.72
C SER A 34 -21.65 -2.18 -12.34
N VAL A 35 -20.78 -1.21 -12.12
CA VAL A 35 -20.77 -0.40 -10.90
C VAL A 35 -22.14 0.28 -10.86
N PRO A 36 -23.00 -0.02 -9.87
CA PRO A 36 -24.28 0.66 -9.77
C PRO A 36 -24.02 2.17 -9.57
N ASP A 37 -24.77 2.97 -10.31
CA ASP A 37 -24.75 4.44 -10.23
C ASP A 37 -24.96 4.83 -8.75
N PRO A 38 -24.01 5.51 -8.10
CA PRO A 38 -24.18 5.94 -6.71
C PRO A 38 -25.25 7.03 -6.71
N GLY A 39 -26.48 6.62 -6.42
CA GLY A 39 -27.61 7.54 -6.24
C GLY A 39 -27.24 8.67 -5.26
N PRO A 40 -27.90 9.83 -5.35
CA PRO A 40 -27.46 11.05 -4.68
C PRO A 40 -27.73 10.95 -3.17
N GLY A 41 -26.78 10.42 -2.42
CA GLY A 41 -26.82 10.27 -0.97
C GLY A 41 -25.70 11.07 -0.31
N ALA A 42 -26.08 12.18 0.32
CA ALA A 42 -25.34 12.94 1.34
C ALA A 42 -24.14 13.82 0.90
N ALA A 43 -24.50 15.01 0.39
CA ALA A 43 -23.83 16.30 0.59
C ALA A 43 -22.29 16.38 0.53
N ALA A 44 -21.74 16.23 -0.68
CA ALA A 44 -20.41 16.72 -1.02
C ALA A 44 -20.35 18.25 -0.89
N GLY A 45 -19.37 18.75 -0.14
CA GLY A 45 -19.04 20.17 -0.12
C GLY A 45 -18.81 20.71 -1.54
N SER A 46 -19.40 21.85 -1.84
CA SER A 46 -19.19 22.55 -3.11
C SER A 46 -17.71 22.94 -3.22
N GLY A 47 -16.96 22.28 -4.10
CA GLY A 47 -15.55 22.59 -4.33
C GLY A 47 -14.84 21.63 -5.28
N ALA A 48 -14.96 21.87 -6.59
CA ALA A 48 -14.27 21.22 -7.72
C ALA A 48 -14.32 19.68 -7.80
N ALA A 49 -14.69 19.14 -8.97
CA ALA A 49 -14.75 17.69 -9.20
C ALA A 49 -13.41 16.99 -8.87
N ALA A 50 -13.50 15.79 -8.28
CA ALA A 50 -12.33 14.97 -8.04
C ALA A 50 -11.61 14.61 -9.35
N SER A 51 -10.28 14.66 -9.34
CA SER A 51 -9.43 14.12 -10.40
C SER A 51 -8.45 13.12 -9.82
N ILE A 52 -8.25 12.01 -10.53
CA ILE A 52 -7.30 10.97 -10.17
C ILE A 52 -6.31 10.83 -11.32
N THR A 53 -5.03 11.12 -11.07
CA THR A 53 -3.95 10.96 -12.05
C THR A 53 -3.09 9.76 -11.70
N VAL A 54 -2.89 8.86 -12.66
CA VAL A 54 -1.95 7.75 -12.50
C VAL A 54 -0.55 8.25 -12.81
N CYS A 55 0.32 8.33 -11.80
CA CYS A 55 1.73 8.68 -12.05
C CYS A 55 2.49 7.45 -12.57
N PRO A 56 3.26 7.56 -13.68
CA PRO A 56 4.10 6.48 -14.17
C PRO A 56 5.00 5.92 -13.06
N ASP A 57 5.01 4.60 -12.89
CA ASP A 57 5.81 3.90 -11.87
C ASP A 57 5.60 4.43 -10.44
N GLY A 58 4.45 5.08 -10.21
CA GLY A 58 4.19 5.89 -9.03
C GLY A 58 2.76 5.77 -8.48
N PRO A 59 2.40 6.68 -7.55
CA PRO A 59 1.12 6.66 -6.86
C PRO A 59 -0.06 7.11 -7.73
N LEU A 60 -1.27 7.01 -7.17
CA LEU A 60 -2.45 7.70 -7.68
C LEU A 60 -2.54 9.07 -7.01
N LEU A 61 -2.50 10.14 -7.81
CA LEU A 61 -2.58 11.50 -7.31
C LEU A 61 -4.03 11.98 -7.39
N VAL A 62 -4.66 12.13 -6.23
CA VAL A 62 -6.07 12.55 -6.09
C VAL A 62 -6.13 14.02 -5.72
N ARG A 63 -6.98 14.80 -6.39
CA ARG A 63 -7.20 16.24 -6.13
C ARG A 63 -8.68 16.59 -6.22
N GLY A 64 -9.10 17.63 -5.52
CA GLY A 64 -10.47 18.18 -5.61
C GLY A 64 -11.36 17.71 -4.45
N GLY A 65 -12.67 17.81 -4.63
CA GLY A 65 -13.67 17.31 -3.68
C GLY A 65 -13.85 15.80 -3.81
N TYR A 66 -13.24 15.05 -2.91
CA TYR A 66 -13.37 13.59 -2.80
C TYR A 66 -13.60 13.19 -1.34
N GLU A 67 -14.26 12.04 -1.16
CA GLU A 67 -14.28 11.32 0.11
C GLU A 67 -13.38 10.09 -0.03
N LEU A 68 -12.60 9.82 1.01
CA LEU A 68 -11.77 8.63 1.08
C LEU A 68 -12.36 7.72 2.15
N LEU A 69 -12.80 6.53 1.74
CA LEU A 69 -13.39 5.54 2.63
C LEU A 69 -12.44 4.32 2.75
N ASP A 70 -12.50 3.63 3.88
CA ASP A 70 -11.88 2.32 4.05
C ASP A 70 -12.78 1.18 3.49
N GLY A 71 -12.37 -0.07 3.70
CA GLY A 71 -13.13 -1.23 3.23
C GLY A 71 -14.44 -1.49 4.00
N ASP A 72 -14.67 -0.79 5.11
CA ASP A 72 -15.89 -0.84 5.93
C ASP A 72 -16.74 0.44 5.77
N ASP A 73 -16.53 1.20 4.68
CA ASP A 73 -17.18 2.49 4.39
C ASP A 73 -16.93 3.59 5.44
N ARG A 74 -15.87 3.48 6.27
CA ARG A 74 -15.53 4.53 7.24
C ARG A 74 -14.69 5.63 6.60
N PRO A 75 -14.94 6.91 6.91
CA PRO A 75 -14.16 8.01 6.37
C PRO A 75 -12.72 8.04 6.91
N ILE A 76 -11.77 8.23 6.01
CA ILE A 76 -10.36 8.47 6.29
C ILE A 76 -10.10 9.96 6.06
N ASP A 77 -9.59 10.66 7.07
CA ASP A 77 -9.15 12.04 6.92
C ASP A 77 -7.82 12.10 6.14
N PRO A 78 -7.78 12.67 4.93
CA PRO A 78 -6.56 12.83 4.17
C PRO A 78 -5.63 13.94 4.72
N GLY A 79 -6.14 14.83 5.57
CA GLY A 79 -5.43 16.00 6.11
C GLY A 79 -5.10 17.08 5.07
N ARG A 80 -5.47 16.90 3.80
CA ARG A 80 -5.19 17.82 2.69
C ARG A 80 -6.08 17.55 1.46
N ALA A 81 -6.32 18.59 0.67
CA ALA A 81 -7.10 18.53 -0.57
C ALA A 81 -6.42 17.77 -1.73
N THR A 82 -5.16 17.36 -1.58
CA THR A 82 -4.43 16.58 -2.59
C THR A 82 -3.63 15.48 -1.92
N VAL A 83 -3.89 14.23 -2.28
CA VAL A 83 -3.19 13.07 -1.71
C VAL A 83 -2.57 12.19 -2.77
N ALA A 84 -1.51 11.48 -2.39
CA ALA A 84 -0.93 10.42 -3.18
C ALA A 84 -1.27 9.08 -2.52
N LEU A 85 -2.06 8.24 -3.19
CA LEU A 85 -2.42 6.91 -2.73
C LEU A 85 -1.42 5.87 -3.22
N CYS A 86 -1.11 4.91 -2.35
CA CYS A 86 -0.17 3.84 -2.67
C CYS A 86 -0.73 2.92 -3.74
N ARG A 87 0.00 2.79 -4.85
CA ARG A 87 -0.29 1.81 -5.91
C ARG A 87 0.66 0.60 -5.89
N CYS A 88 1.82 0.75 -5.26
CA CYS A 88 2.91 -0.24 -5.31
C CYS A 88 2.88 -1.31 -4.20
N GLY A 89 2.00 -1.20 -3.21
CA GLY A 89 1.93 -2.11 -2.06
C GLY A 89 3.05 -1.95 -1.00
N ALA A 90 4.16 -1.28 -1.33
CA ALA A 90 5.34 -1.21 -0.46
C ALA A 90 5.31 -0.10 0.63
N SER A 91 4.29 0.77 0.66
CA SER A 91 4.26 1.86 1.64
C SER A 91 4.00 1.37 3.07
N SER A 92 4.63 2.02 4.05
CA SER A 92 4.41 1.83 5.48
C SER A 92 3.27 2.68 6.06
N ILE A 93 2.72 3.63 5.29
CA ILE A 93 1.64 4.55 5.73
C ILE A 93 0.37 4.40 4.87
N LYS A 94 0.03 3.16 4.51
CA LYS A 94 -1.17 2.86 3.70
C LYS A 94 -2.41 3.50 4.33
N PRO A 95 -3.34 4.03 3.51
CA PRO A 95 -3.41 3.95 2.05
C PRO A 95 -2.52 4.95 1.29
N PHE A 96 -1.75 5.80 2.00
CA PHE A 96 -0.95 6.85 1.39
C PHE A 96 0.41 6.36 0.85
N CYS A 97 0.99 7.14 -0.05
CA CYS A 97 2.33 6.91 -0.58
C CYS A 97 3.39 7.68 0.21
N ASP A 98 4.41 6.98 0.71
CA ASP A 98 5.63 7.54 1.35
C ASP A 98 6.87 7.58 0.43
N GLY A 99 6.71 7.22 -0.85
CA GLY A 99 7.81 7.14 -1.80
C GLY A 99 8.48 5.77 -1.91
N SER A 100 8.02 4.76 -1.16
CA SER A 100 8.56 3.39 -1.22
C SER A 100 8.49 2.75 -2.62
N HIS A 101 7.63 3.25 -3.51
CA HIS A 101 7.57 2.83 -4.92
C HIS A 101 8.93 2.94 -5.63
N LYS A 102 9.76 3.95 -5.29
CA LYS A 102 11.10 4.12 -5.87
C LYS A 102 12.04 3.00 -5.43
N ARG A 103 12.05 2.71 -4.13
CA ARG A 103 12.89 1.65 -3.53
C ARG A 103 12.45 0.26 -3.99
N ALA A 104 11.14 0.03 -4.09
CA ALA A 104 10.55 -1.19 -4.60
C ALA A 104 10.72 -1.35 -6.13
N ARG A 105 11.22 -0.33 -6.84
CA ARG A 105 11.33 -0.31 -8.31
C ARG A 105 10.01 -0.68 -8.99
N PHE A 106 8.91 -0.18 -8.43
CA PHE A 106 7.58 -0.44 -8.94
C PHE A 106 7.50 -0.04 -10.43
N ARG A 107 6.89 -0.89 -11.25
CA ARG A 107 6.67 -0.62 -12.67
C ARG A 107 5.20 -0.81 -13.00
N ALA A 108 4.57 0.26 -13.45
CA ALA A 108 3.19 0.23 -13.93
C ALA A 108 2.95 1.44 -14.82
N ARG A 109 2.62 1.16 -16.08
CA ARG A 109 2.29 2.14 -17.11
C ARG A 109 0.82 2.48 -17.06
#